data_AF-A0A4R2QUI8-F1
#
_entry.id   AF-A0A4R2QUI8-F1
#
_cell.length_a   1.000
_cell.length_b   1.000
_cell.length_c   1.000
_cell.angle_alpha   90.00
_cell.angle_beta   90.00
_cell.angle_gamma   90.00
#
_symmetry.space_group_name_H-M   'P 1'
#
loop_
_entity.id
_entity.type
_entity.pdbx_description
1 polymer ?
#
loop_
_entity_poly.entity_id
_entity_poly.type
_entity_poly.pdbx_seq_one_letter_code
_entity_poly.pdbx_strand_id
1 'polypeptide(L)'
;MEKRKRKTVRTHRALSVAEQEVLQEEGVSLEQAMDQFLQAKQAERAAQRTIRDYKTHFRYLLSWLKKNHPLATLPTITVNMLREYVNWMTSGKELYDDHPQKRKKKGIVGLSPMTVNVRIRTMRAFFNWCEREGLVQQSPAFEIKLQKVDEDKICSFTEEQLRKLLSVPDRNIFNEFRDYVIMATLADTGLRISELLSLKAVDVDFEQLTLTVPWEKEKLVKHVSYRFQKKLVAC
;
A
#
# COMPACT_ATOMS: atom_id res chain seq x y z
N MET A 1 -34.48 22.97 3.65
CA MET A 1 -33.71 23.28 2.42
C MET A 1 -32.88 22.07 2.05
N GLU A 2 -33.32 21.33 1.04
CA GLU A 2 -32.80 20.01 0.66
C GLU A 2 -31.72 20.16 -0.43
N LYS A 3 -30.50 19.69 -0.17
CA LYS A 3 -29.36 19.86 -1.09
C LYS A 3 -29.42 18.79 -2.20
N ARG A 4 -29.84 19.19 -3.41
CA ARG A 4 -29.75 18.37 -4.64
C ARG A 4 -28.29 17.99 -4.96
N LYS A 5 -27.98 16.69 -4.92
CA LYS A 5 -26.71 16.14 -5.44
C LYS A 5 -26.69 16.21 -6.98
N ARG A 6 -25.74 16.94 -7.56
CA ARG A 6 -25.50 16.95 -9.01
C ARG A 6 -24.89 15.60 -9.44
N LYS A 7 -25.58 14.85 -10.29
CA LYS A 7 -25.03 13.68 -11.01
C LYS A 7 -24.25 14.19 -12.22
N THR A 8 -22.93 14.00 -12.23
CA THR A 8 -22.12 14.26 -13.42
C THR A 8 -22.27 13.08 -14.38
N VAL A 9 -22.93 13.30 -15.51
CA VAL A 9 -22.96 12.33 -16.62
C VAL A 9 -21.67 12.54 -17.41
N ARG A 10 -20.78 11.53 -17.40
CA ARG A 10 -19.57 11.51 -18.24
C ARG A 10 -19.93 10.91 -19.59
N THR A 11 -19.90 11.71 -20.63
CA THR A 11 -19.96 11.27 -22.03
C THR A 11 -18.59 10.73 -22.45
N HIS A 12 -18.52 9.44 -22.74
CA HIS A 12 -17.33 8.81 -23.32
C HIS A 12 -17.30 9.13 -24.82
N ARG A 13 -16.24 9.79 -25.30
CA ARG A 13 -15.95 9.87 -26.73
C ARG A 13 -15.34 8.54 -27.14
N ALA A 14 -16.08 7.71 -27.87
CA ALA A 14 -15.54 6.51 -28.49
C ALA A 14 -14.56 6.93 -29.60
N LEU A 15 -13.37 6.33 -29.61
CA LEU A 15 -12.39 6.50 -30.68
C LEU A 15 -12.84 5.73 -31.93
N SER A 16 -12.44 6.21 -33.10
CA SER A 16 -12.84 5.62 -34.38
C SER A 16 -12.12 4.28 -34.65
N VAL A 17 -12.77 3.39 -35.40
CA VAL A 17 -12.23 2.05 -35.73
C VAL A 17 -10.86 2.14 -36.43
N ALA A 18 -10.65 3.17 -37.27
CA ALA A 18 -9.38 3.40 -37.96
C ALA A 18 -8.24 3.84 -37.00
N GLU A 19 -8.54 4.58 -35.94
CA GLU A 19 -7.54 4.91 -34.89
C GLU A 19 -7.19 3.69 -34.03
N GLN A 20 -8.11 2.71 -33.93
CA GLN A 20 -7.88 1.46 -33.22
C GLN A 20 -7.03 0.47 -34.03
N GLU A 21 -7.09 0.50 -35.36
CA GLU A 21 -6.30 -0.38 -36.24
C GLU A 21 -4.83 0.07 -36.34
N VAL A 22 -4.56 1.38 -36.35
CA VAL A 22 -3.17 1.91 -36.44
C VAL A 22 -2.33 1.64 -35.19
N LEU A 23 -2.95 1.41 -34.02
CA LEU A 23 -2.24 1.06 -32.78
C LEU A 23 -1.88 -0.42 -32.66
N GLN A 24 -2.38 -1.29 -33.56
CA GLN A 24 -2.22 -2.75 -33.45
C GLN A 24 -0.93 -3.29 -34.08
N GLU A 25 -0.24 -2.55 -34.96
CA GLU A 25 0.85 -3.13 -35.76
C GLU A 25 2.24 -3.11 -35.08
N GLU A 26 2.45 -2.34 -34.00
CA GLU A 26 3.60 -2.48 -33.10
C GLU A 26 3.11 -2.45 -31.64
N GLY A 27 2.46 -3.55 -31.21
CA GLY A 27 1.86 -3.64 -29.89
C GLY A 27 2.86 -3.39 -28.75
N VAL A 28 2.56 -2.40 -27.91
CA VAL A 28 3.32 -2.09 -26.69
C VAL A 28 3.43 -3.35 -25.83
N SER A 29 4.67 -3.73 -25.46
CA SER A 29 4.90 -4.90 -24.62
C SER A 29 4.28 -4.72 -23.24
N LEU A 30 4.02 -5.83 -22.54
CA LEU A 30 3.49 -5.77 -21.18
C LEU A 30 4.41 -4.99 -20.24
N GLU A 31 5.73 -5.18 -20.35
CA GLU A 31 6.70 -4.42 -19.56
C GLU A 31 6.67 -2.92 -19.91
N GLN A 32 6.60 -2.58 -21.19
CA GLN A 32 6.52 -1.18 -21.64
C GLN A 32 5.25 -0.50 -21.10
N ALA A 33 4.10 -1.18 -21.17
CA ALA A 33 2.84 -0.67 -20.61
C ALA A 33 2.92 -0.48 -19.09
N MET A 34 3.58 -1.40 -18.38
CA MET A 34 3.83 -1.25 -16.94
C MET A 34 4.74 -0.06 -16.62
N ASP A 35 5.78 0.18 -17.42
CA ASP A 35 6.66 1.34 -17.24
C ASP A 35 5.94 2.66 -17.54
N GLN A 36 5.12 2.71 -18.59
CA GLN A 36 4.26 3.86 -18.88
C GLN A 36 3.26 4.13 -17.75
N PHE A 37 2.66 3.08 -17.17
CA PHE A 37 1.80 3.21 -16.00
C PHE A 37 2.55 3.82 -14.80
N LEU A 38 3.79 3.40 -14.55
CA LEU A 38 4.60 3.93 -13.45
C LEU A 38 4.94 5.41 -13.69
N GLN A 39 5.25 5.80 -14.93
CA GLN A 39 5.47 7.20 -15.32
C GLN A 39 4.19 8.03 -15.10
N ALA A 40 3.03 7.52 -15.51
CA ALA A 40 1.75 8.17 -15.27
C ALA A 40 1.49 8.37 -13.76
N LYS A 41 1.73 7.34 -12.94
CA LYS A 41 1.61 7.46 -11.47
C LYS A 41 2.59 8.45 -10.86
N GLN A 42 3.78 8.56 -11.42
CA GLN A 42 4.76 9.57 -11.01
C GLN A 42 4.30 10.99 -11.39
N ALA A 43 3.73 11.17 -12.58
CA ALA A 43 3.13 12.44 -13.01
C ALA A 43 1.93 12.85 -12.13
N GLU A 44 1.13 11.88 -11.69
CA GLU A 44 0.07 12.06 -10.67
C GLU A 44 0.61 12.37 -9.26
N ARG A 45 1.94 12.44 -9.08
CA ARG A 45 2.62 12.65 -7.79
C ARG A 45 2.31 11.58 -6.74
N ALA A 46 2.16 10.33 -7.17
CA ALA A 46 2.08 9.20 -6.24
C ALA A 46 3.34 9.13 -5.35
N ALA A 47 3.17 8.69 -4.09
CA ALA A 47 4.28 8.55 -3.16
C ALA A 47 5.34 7.57 -3.69
N GLN A 48 6.62 7.83 -3.42
CA GLN A 48 7.73 6.96 -3.87
C GLN A 48 7.58 5.52 -3.36
N ARG A 49 7.04 5.34 -2.15
CA ARG A 49 6.70 4.03 -1.62
C ARG A 49 5.66 3.33 -2.49
N THR A 50 4.59 4.02 -2.89
CA THR A 50 3.55 3.48 -3.76
C THR A 50 4.12 3.05 -5.11
N ILE A 51 4.99 3.85 -5.74
CA ILE A 51 5.66 3.49 -7.00
C ILE A 51 6.54 2.22 -6.80
N ARG A 52 7.27 2.14 -5.69
CA ARG A 52 8.09 0.96 -5.34
C ARG A 52 7.24 -0.30 -5.15
N ASP A 53 6.08 -0.16 -4.51
CA ASP A 53 5.14 -1.25 -4.30
C ASP A 53 4.58 -1.75 -5.64
N TYR A 54 4.18 -0.84 -6.54
CA TYR A 54 3.77 -1.19 -7.91
C TYR A 54 4.87 -1.96 -8.66
N LYS A 55 6.10 -1.42 -8.71
CA LYS A 55 7.26 -2.11 -9.34
C LYS A 55 7.45 -3.51 -8.80
N THR A 56 7.31 -3.67 -7.48
CA THR A 56 7.48 -4.96 -6.82
C THR A 56 6.39 -5.95 -7.19
N HIS A 57 5.12 -5.52 -7.20
CA HIS A 57 4.00 -6.36 -7.60
C HIS A 57 4.05 -6.74 -9.08
N PHE A 58 4.41 -5.81 -9.96
CA PHE A 58 4.60 -6.06 -11.39
C PHE A 58 5.67 -7.10 -11.64
N ARG A 59 6.83 -7.00 -10.96
CA ARG A 59 7.88 -8.01 -11.05
C ARG A 59 7.37 -9.42 -10.70
N TYR A 60 6.55 -9.54 -9.66
CA TYR A 60 5.98 -10.83 -9.26
C TYR A 60 4.98 -11.37 -10.28
N LEU A 61 4.15 -10.51 -10.86
CA LEU A 61 3.21 -10.91 -11.91
C LEU A 61 3.96 -11.33 -13.18
N LEU A 62 4.93 -10.52 -13.64
CA LEU A 62 5.74 -10.81 -14.82
C LEU A 62 6.51 -12.12 -14.68
N SER A 63 7.16 -12.34 -13.53
CA SER A 63 7.88 -13.59 -13.26
C SER A 63 6.96 -14.80 -13.35
N TRP A 64 5.75 -14.70 -12.80
CA TRP A 64 4.77 -15.78 -12.88
C TRP A 64 4.21 -15.97 -14.30
N LEU A 65 3.89 -14.90 -15.02
CA LEU A 65 3.40 -14.96 -16.40
C LEU A 65 4.45 -15.58 -17.32
N LYS A 66 5.72 -15.16 -17.24
CA LYS A 66 6.80 -15.74 -18.05
C LYS A 66 6.97 -17.25 -17.82
N LYS A 67 6.72 -17.73 -16.60
CA LYS A 67 6.83 -19.15 -16.24
C LYS A 67 5.64 -19.98 -16.72
N ASN A 68 4.41 -19.48 -16.58
CA ASN A 68 3.19 -20.28 -16.82
C ASN A 68 2.51 -19.98 -18.16
N HIS A 69 2.71 -18.77 -18.70
CA HIS A 69 2.12 -18.24 -19.92
C HIS A 69 3.18 -17.45 -20.72
N PRO A 70 4.24 -18.10 -21.25
CA PRO A 70 5.39 -17.41 -21.85
C PRO A 70 5.05 -16.58 -23.10
N LEU A 71 3.93 -16.88 -23.77
CA LEU A 71 3.44 -16.14 -24.93
C LEU A 71 2.44 -15.03 -24.56
N ALA A 72 2.19 -14.80 -23.27
CA ALA A 72 1.25 -13.78 -22.84
C ALA A 72 1.79 -12.37 -23.11
N THR A 73 1.13 -11.69 -24.03
CA THR A 73 1.26 -10.26 -24.33
C THR A 73 0.08 -9.48 -23.75
N LEU A 74 0.19 -8.15 -23.63
CA LEU A 74 -0.85 -7.30 -23.03
C LEU A 74 -2.27 -7.58 -23.58
N PRO A 75 -2.51 -7.71 -24.90
CA PRO A 75 -3.85 -7.99 -25.44
C PRO A 75 -4.35 -9.41 -25.16
N THR A 76 -3.45 -10.36 -24.96
CA THR A 76 -3.79 -11.78 -24.76
C THR A 76 -4.05 -12.15 -23.29
N ILE A 77 -3.79 -11.23 -22.35
CA ILE A 77 -4.01 -11.49 -20.92
C ILE A 77 -5.50 -11.62 -20.66
N THR A 78 -5.92 -12.83 -20.27
CA THR A 78 -7.31 -13.13 -19.96
C THR A 78 -7.58 -13.08 -18.45
N VAL A 79 -8.87 -12.97 -18.10
CA VAL A 79 -9.35 -13.08 -16.71
C VAL A 79 -8.90 -14.40 -16.07
N ASN A 80 -8.86 -15.50 -16.83
CA ASN A 80 -8.47 -16.82 -16.33
C ASN A 80 -7.00 -16.89 -15.95
N MET A 81 -6.09 -16.33 -16.76
CA MET A 81 -4.66 -16.23 -16.41
C MET A 81 -4.46 -15.47 -15.09
N LEU A 82 -5.23 -14.40 -14.88
CA LEU A 82 -5.17 -13.63 -13.63
C LEU A 82 -5.77 -14.38 -12.43
N ARG A 83 -6.84 -15.17 -12.64
CA ARG A 83 -7.41 -16.05 -11.60
C ARG A 83 -6.41 -17.16 -11.22
N GLU A 84 -5.73 -17.75 -12.19
CA GLU A 84 -4.65 -18.71 -11.96
C GLU A 84 -3.51 -18.09 -11.14
N TYR A 85 -3.11 -16.85 -11.45
CA TYR A 85 -2.12 -16.13 -10.65
C TYR A 85 -2.58 -15.94 -9.20
N VAL A 86 -3.83 -15.55 -8.98
CA VAL A 86 -4.41 -15.39 -7.64
C VAL A 86 -4.45 -16.73 -6.89
N ASN A 87 -4.86 -17.82 -7.55
CA ASN A 87 -4.87 -19.16 -6.97
C ASN A 87 -3.46 -19.61 -6.60
N TRP A 88 -2.48 -19.38 -7.49
CA TRP A 88 -1.08 -19.67 -7.21
C TRP A 88 -0.56 -18.87 -6.01
N MET A 89 -0.87 -17.57 -5.90
CA MET A 89 -0.48 -16.79 -4.73
C MET A 89 -1.09 -17.31 -3.42
N THR A 90 -2.27 -17.92 -3.49
CA THR A 90 -3.03 -18.38 -2.31
C THR A 90 -2.57 -19.74 -1.84
N SER A 91 -2.26 -20.66 -2.76
CA SER A 91 -2.03 -22.07 -2.41
C SER A 91 -0.72 -22.65 -2.95
N GLY A 92 -0.12 -22.01 -3.96
CA GLY A 92 1.04 -22.56 -4.69
C GLY A 92 2.35 -21.81 -4.49
N LYS A 93 2.34 -20.58 -3.96
CA LYS A 93 3.55 -19.79 -3.75
C LYS A 93 4.22 -20.19 -2.45
N GLU A 94 5.45 -20.70 -2.54
CA GLU A 94 6.29 -20.94 -1.36
C GLU A 94 6.70 -19.62 -0.71
N LEU A 95 6.55 -19.55 0.62
CA LEU A 95 6.86 -18.35 1.36
C LEU A 95 8.38 -18.11 1.41
N TYR A 96 8.78 -16.88 1.07
CA TYR A 96 10.17 -16.40 1.07
C TYR A 96 11.11 -17.02 0.03
N ASP A 97 10.59 -17.69 -1.00
CA ASP A 97 11.42 -18.27 -2.08
C ASP A 97 12.37 -17.24 -2.73
N ASP A 98 11.91 -15.98 -2.82
CA ASP A 98 12.62 -14.85 -3.42
C ASP A 98 13.21 -13.84 -2.40
N HIS A 99 13.25 -14.16 -1.10
CA HIS A 99 13.65 -13.19 -0.08
C HIS A 99 15.17 -13.25 0.20
N PRO A 100 15.94 -12.16 -0.01
CA PRO A 100 17.40 -12.20 0.09
C PRO A 100 17.92 -12.55 1.49
N GLN A 101 17.15 -12.21 2.53
CA GLN A 101 17.58 -12.32 3.92
C GLN A 101 16.81 -13.35 4.77
N LYS A 102 15.70 -13.91 4.26
CA LYS A 102 14.86 -14.82 5.04
C LYS A 102 15.08 -16.24 4.54
N ARG A 103 15.43 -17.15 5.45
CA ARG A 103 15.54 -18.57 5.13
C ARG A 103 14.20 -19.08 4.60
N LYS A 104 14.23 -19.83 3.50
CA LYS A 104 13.06 -20.53 2.96
C LYS A 104 12.45 -21.38 4.06
N LYS A 105 11.19 -21.12 4.41
CA LYS A 105 10.42 -22.00 5.30
C LYS A 105 9.77 -23.06 4.42
N LYS A 106 10.46 -24.18 4.22
CA LYS A 106 9.90 -25.36 3.53
C LYS A 106 8.59 -25.75 4.22
N GLY A 107 7.54 -25.97 3.43
CA GLY A 107 6.24 -26.45 3.89
C GLY A 107 5.18 -25.38 4.18
N ILE A 108 5.52 -24.08 4.17
CA ILE A 108 4.51 -23.00 4.23
C ILE A 108 4.24 -22.50 2.81
N VAL A 109 3.08 -22.89 2.28
CA VAL A 109 2.58 -22.46 0.99
C VAL A 109 1.44 -21.45 1.17
N GLY A 110 1.39 -20.48 0.28
CA GLY A 110 0.35 -19.46 0.27
C GLY A 110 0.73 -18.16 0.97
N LEU A 111 0.31 -17.05 0.36
CA LEU A 111 0.35 -15.73 0.97
C LEU A 111 -0.89 -15.48 1.82
N SER A 112 -0.80 -14.55 2.77
CA SER A 112 -1.99 -14.12 3.52
C SER A 112 -3.04 -13.50 2.59
N PRO A 113 -4.35 -13.72 2.82
CA PRO A 113 -5.42 -13.16 2.00
C PRO A 113 -5.33 -11.64 1.83
N MET A 114 -4.88 -10.92 2.87
CA MET A 114 -4.64 -9.48 2.81
C MET A 114 -3.54 -9.12 1.79
N THR A 115 -2.43 -9.87 1.76
CA THR A 115 -1.34 -9.66 0.80
C THR A 115 -1.81 -9.92 -0.63
N VAL A 116 -2.57 -10.99 -0.84
CA VAL A 116 -3.18 -11.32 -2.14
C VAL A 116 -4.08 -10.18 -2.60
N ASN A 117 -4.94 -9.66 -1.72
CA ASN A 117 -5.84 -8.55 -2.02
C ASN A 117 -5.10 -7.25 -2.39
N VAL A 118 -3.98 -6.93 -1.73
CA VAL A 118 -3.14 -5.79 -2.10
C VAL A 118 -2.60 -5.93 -3.54
N ARG A 119 -2.19 -7.14 -3.94
CA ARG A 119 -1.73 -7.42 -5.30
C ARG A 119 -2.87 -7.38 -6.32
N ILE A 120 -4.05 -7.91 -5.99
CA ILE A 120 -5.25 -7.80 -6.84
C ILE A 120 -5.60 -6.33 -7.08
N ARG A 121 -5.58 -5.49 -6.04
CA ARG A 121 -5.84 -4.03 -6.17
C ARG A 121 -4.81 -3.36 -7.09
N THR A 122 -3.55 -3.76 -6.99
CA THR A 122 -2.47 -3.28 -7.86
C THR A 122 -2.73 -3.64 -9.32
N MET A 123 -3.07 -4.91 -9.59
CA MET A 123 -3.40 -5.39 -10.93
C MET A 123 -4.62 -4.65 -11.50
N ARG A 124 -5.69 -4.50 -10.71
CA ARG A 124 -6.87 -3.72 -11.11
C ARG A 124 -6.53 -2.29 -11.48
N ALA A 125 -5.72 -1.61 -10.67
CA ALA A 125 -5.31 -0.24 -10.96
C ALA A 125 -4.56 -0.13 -12.30
N PHE A 126 -3.70 -1.10 -12.60
CA PHE A 126 -2.96 -1.19 -13.85
C PHE A 126 -3.88 -1.47 -15.06
N PHE A 127 -4.63 -2.57 -15.05
CA PHE A 127 -5.47 -2.94 -16.20
C PHE A 127 -6.60 -1.94 -16.46
N ASN A 128 -7.16 -1.32 -15.42
CA ASN A 128 -8.12 -0.23 -15.59
C ASN A 128 -7.46 1.02 -16.18
N TRP A 129 -6.16 1.25 -15.93
CA TRP A 129 -5.43 2.32 -16.60
C TRP A 129 -5.17 1.96 -18.07
N CYS A 130 -4.75 0.74 -18.38
CA CYS A 130 -4.59 0.28 -19.77
C CYS A 130 -5.88 0.44 -20.58
N GLU A 131 -7.03 0.13 -19.99
CA GLU A 131 -8.35 0.34 -20.62
C GLU A 131 -8.63 1.83 -20.89
N ARG A 132 -8.28 2.73 -19.97
CA ARG A 132 -8.45 4.18 -20.15
C ARG A 132 -7.53 4.77 -21.22
N GLU A 133 -6.32 4.24 -21.35
CA GLU A 133 -5.36 4.64 -22.38
C GLU A 133 -5.62 3.95 -23.74
N GLY A 134 -6.65 3.09 -23.83
CA GLY A 134 -6.99 2.38 -25.07
C GLY A 134 -6.05 1.23 -25.44
N LEU A 135 -5.16 0.81 -24.53
CA LEU A 135 -4.22 -0.30 -24.74
C LEU A 135 -4.90 -1.67 -24.72
N VAL A 136 -6.06 -1.76 -24.05
CA VAL A 136 -6.93 -2.94 -24.03
C VAL A 136 -8.38 -2.48 -24.17
N GLN A 137 -9.23 -3.27 -24.82
CA GLN A 137 -10.65 -2.93 -24.96
C GLN A 137 -11.41 -3.00 -23.63
N GLN A 138 -11.06 -3.97 -22.78
CA GLN A 138 -11.69 -4.19 -21.48
C GLN A 138 -10.66 -4.70 -20.47
N SER A 139 -10.72 -4.23 -19.23
CA SER A 139 -9.83 -4.66 -18.15
C SER A 139 -10.08 -6.13 -17.75
N PRO A 140 -9.10 -7.06 -17.92
CA PRO A 140 -9.25 -8.45 -17.50
C PRO A 140 -9.28 -8.62 -15.96
N ALA A 141 -8.91 -7.59 -15.21
CA ALA A 141 -8.91 -7.62 -13.75
C ALA A 141 -10.23 -7.17 -13.11
N PHE A 142 -11.19 -6.69 -13.91
CA PHE A 142 -12.46 -6.13 -13.42
C PHE A 142 -13.22 -7.13 -12.55
N GLU A 143 -13.38 -8.37 -13.03
CA GLU A 143 -14.16 -9.42 -12.37
C GLU A 143 -13.47 -10.14 -11.20
N ILE A 144 -12.19 -9.86 -10.94
CA ILE A 144 -11.43 -10.62 -9.93
C ILE A 144 -11.86 -10.21 -8.52
N LYS A 145 -12.66 -11.02 -7.85
CA LYS A 145 -13.12 -10.73 -6.49
C LYS A 145 -11.96 -10.74 -5.48
N LEU A 146 -12.03 -9.84 -4.50
CA LEU A 146 -11.13 -9.87 -3.37
C LEU A 146 -11.45 -11.08 -2.49
N GLN A 147 -10.42 -11.67 -1.91
CA GLN A 147 -10.57 -12.75 -0.94
C GLN A 147 -11.18 -12.20 0.35
N LYS A 148 -12.00 -13.02 1.00
CA LYS A 148 -12.50 -12.70 2.34
C LYS A 148 -11.31 -12.65 3.29
N VAL A 149 -11.18 -11.55 4.01
CA VAL A 149 -10.19 -11.36 5.07
C VAL A 149 -11.00 -11.14 6.33
N ASP A 150 -10.73 -11.94 7.35
CA ASP A 150 -11.28 -11.66 8.66
C ASP A 150 -10.65 -10.36 9.17
N GLU A 151 -11.46 -9.50 9.76
CA GLU A 151 -10.94 -8.28 10.36
C GLU A 151 -10.09 -8.65 11.56
N ASP A 152 -8.77 -8.42 11.44
CA ASP A 152 -7.88 -8.45 12.60
C ASP A 152 -8.39 -7.39 13.58
N LYS A 153 -9.06 -7.83 14.65
CA LYS A 153 -9.36 -6.98 15.79
C LYS A 153 -8.02 -6.66 16.45
N ILE A 154 -7.44 -5.52 16.11
CA ILE A 154 -6.31 -4.97 16.85
C ILE A 154 -6.81 -4.73 18.27
N CYS A 155 -6.48 -5.63 19.19
CA CYS A 155 -6.80 -5.45 20.60
C CYS A 155 -5.98 -4.28 21.13
N SER A 156 -6.66 -3.26 21.64
CA SER A 156 -6.02 -2.18 22.38
C SER A 156 -5.46 -2.71 23.70
N PHE A 157 -4.35 -2.13 24.15
CA PHE A 157 -3.80 -2.42 25.48
C PHE A 157 -4.78 -2.00 26.57
N THR A 158 -4.93 -2.82 27.61
CA THR A 158 -5.53 -2.38 28.87
C THR A 158 -4.56 -1.48 29.63
N GLU A 159 -5.06 -0.71 30.61
CA GLU A 159 -4.20 0.15 31.43
C GLU A 159 -3.11 -0.64 32.15
N GLU A 160 -3.44 -1.82 32.69
CA GLU A 160 -2.49 -2.72 33.36
C GLU A 160 -1.41 -3.23 32.41
N GLN A 161 -1.79 -3.61 31.18
CA GLN A 161 -0.84 -4.06 30.16
C GLN A 161 0.10 -2.92 29.74
N LEU A 162 -0.43 -1.71 29.60
CA LEU A 162 0.36 -0.53 29.27
C LEU A 162 1.34 -0.18 30.40
N ARG A 163 0.89 -0.20 31.66
CA ARG A 163 1.77 0.01 32.83
C ARG A 163 2.89 -1.02 32.88
N LYS A 164 2.57 -2.29 32.66
CA LYS A 164 3.57 -3.36 32.61
C LYS A 164 4.56 -3.19 31.46
N LEU A 165 4.11 -2.71 30.30
CA LEU A 165 4.98 -2.42 29.16
C LEU A 165 5.94 -1.26 29.48
N LEU A 166 5.43 -0.19 30.09
CA LEU A 166 6.20 1.00 30.46
C LEU A 166 7.14 0.78 31.66
N SER A 167 6.98 -0.30 32.43
CA SER A 167 7.87 -0.64 33.54
C SER A 167 9.08 -1.49 33.14
N VAL A 168 9.15 -1.97 31.90
CA VAL A 168 10.26 -2.83 31.43
C VAL A 168 11.59 -2.08 31.29
N PRO A 169 11.66 -0.88 30.69
CA PRO A 169 12.95 -0.23 30.44
C PRO A 169 13.58 0.35 31.71
N ASP A 170 14.88 0.14 31.90
CA ASP A 170 15.65 0.79 32.95
C ASP A 170 15.90 2.26 32.58
N ARG A 171 15.36 3.17 33.40
CA ARG A 171 15.45 4.62 33.17
C ARG A 171 16.85 5.19 33.44
N ASN A 172 17.76 4.41 34.02
CA ASN A 172 19.15 4.81 34.25
C ASN A 172 20.06 4.56 33.05
N ILE A 173 19.60 3.76 32.06
CA ILE A 173 20.36 3.43 30.87
C ILE A 173 19.80 4.23 29.69
N PHE A 174 20.64 5.04 29.04
CA PHE A 174 20.19 6.02 28.04
C PHE A 174 19.31 5.45 26.91
N ASN A 175 19.68 4.32 26.31
CA ASN A 175 18.92 3.69 25.23
C ASN A 175 17.56 3.17 25.73
N GLU A 176 17.50 2.61 26.93
CA GLU A 176 16.26 2.12 27.53
C GLU A 176 15.35 3.28 27.97
N PHE A 177 15.93 4.34 28.52
CA PHE A 177 15.20 5.57 28.82
C PHE A 177 14.63 6.21 27.55
N ARG A 178 15.39 6.26 26.46
CA ARG A 178 14.89 6.73 25.16
C ARG A 178 13.70 5.90 24.70
N ASP A 179 13.80 4.57 24.77
CA ASP A 179 12.74 3.66 24.33
C ASP A 179 11.49 3.80 25.23
N TYR A 180 11.67 4.03 26.54
CA TYR A 180 10.59 4.41 27.47
C TYR A 180 9.89 5.70 27.03
N VAL A 181 10.64 6.76 26.74
CA VAL A 181 10.08 8.05 26.28
C VAL A 181 9.31 7.89 24.97
N ILE A 182 9.83 7.11 24.02
CA ILE A 182 9.14 6.80 22.76
C ILE A 182 7.81 6.09 23.05
N MET A 183 7.81 5.03 23.87
CA MET A 183 6.60 4.29 24.21
C MET A 183 5.57 5.14 24.94
N ALA A 184 5.99 5.92 25.94
CA ALA A 184 5.12 6.80 26.70
C ALA A 184 4.49 7.88 25.80
N THR A 185 5.29 8.47 24.90
CA THR A 185 4.80 9.47 23.96
C THR A 185 3.80 8.88 22.97
N LEU A 186 4.05 7.68 22.42
CA LEU A 186 3.10 7.00 21.54
C LEU A 186 1.79 6.68 22.25
N ALA A 187 1.87 6.20 23.49
CA ALA A 187 0.70 5.84 24.29
C ALA A 187 -0.17 7.07 24.64
N ASP A 188 0.46 8.21 24.90
CA ASP A 188 -0.22 9.43 25.32
C ASP A 188 -0.77 10.24 24.14
N THR A 189 -0.04 10.29 23.02
CA THR A 189 -0.38 11.15 21.88
C THR A 189 -1.06 10.40 20.73
N GLY A 190 -0.89 9.08 20.63
CA GLY A 190 -1.40 8.29 19.52
C GLY A 190 -0.73 8.58 18.17
N LEU A 191 0.47 9.17 18.18
CA LEU A 191 1.27 9.43 16.98
C LEU A 191 1.62 8.12 16.24
N ARG A 192 1.81 8.20 14.91
CA ARG A 192 2.46 7.09 14.21
C ARG A 192 3.94 7.06 14.59
N ILE A 193 4.51 5.86 14.74
CA ILE A 193 5.93 5.70 15.06
C ILE A 193 6.85 6.45 14.08
N SER A 194 6.53 6.47 12.78
CA SER A 194 7.32 7.21 11.79
C SER A 194 7.24 8.72 11.97
N GLU A 195 6.11 9.24 12.43
CA GLU A 195 5.92 10.66 12.73
C GLU A 195 6.76 11.04 13.96
N LEU A 196 6.70 10.25 15.03
CA LEU A 196 7.50 10.47 16.24
C LEU A 196 9.00 10.43 15.93
N LEU A 197 9.47 9.44 15.18
CA LEU A 197 10.90 9.30 14.84
C LEU A 197 11.41 10.43 13.93
N SER A 198 10.53 11.23 13.34
CA SER A 198 10.90 12.37 12.49
C SER A 198 10.98 13.71 13.24
N LEU A 199 10.55 13.73 14.52
CA LEU A 199 10.56 14.94 15.35
C LEU A 199 11.99 15.45 15.59
N LYS A 200 12.12 16.77 15.60
CA LYS A 200 13.35 17.49 16.00
C LYS A 200 13.11 18.20 17.32
N ALA A 201 14.20 18.62 17.98
CA ALA A 201 14.12 19.37 19.24
C ALA A 201 13.27 20.65 19.13
N VAL A 202 13.29 21.31 17.96
CA VAL A 202 12.50 22.53 17.68
C VAL A 202 10.99 22.29 17.57
N ASP A 203 10.58 21.02 17.38
CA ASP A 203 9.17 20.65 17.24
C ASP A 203 8.50 20.39 18.60
N VAL A 204 9.28 20.44 19.69
CA VAL A 204 8.83 20.13 21.05
C VAL A 204 8.82 21.40 21.89
N ASP A 205 7.65 21.79 22.35
CA ASP A 205 7.48 22.86 23.32
C ASP A 205 7.17 22.27 24.69
N PHE A 206 8.17 22.27 25.57
CA PHE A 206 8.05 21.76 26.94
C PHE A 206 7.26 22.69 27.87
N GLU A 207 7.15 23.98 27.56
CA GLU A 207 6.36 24.93 28.37
C GLU A 207 4.87 24.73 28.11
N GLN A 208 4.50 24.61 26.83
CA GLN A 208 3.12 24.36 26.42
C GLN A 208 2.74 22.87 26.43
N LEU A 209 3.71 21.98 26.66
CA LEU A 209 3.57 20.53 26.56
C LEU A 209 2.96 20.11 25.23
N THR A 210 3.47 20.69 24.14
CA THR A 210 2.98 20.40 22.78
C THR A 210 4.05 19.80 21.88
N LEU A 211 3.64 18.82 21.08
CA LEU A 211 4.45 18.28 19.97
C LEU A 211 3.86 18.76 18.64
N THR A 212 4.72 19.33 17.81
CA THR A 212 4.36 19.83 16.50
C THR A 212 4.86 18.89 15.42
N VAL A 213 3.99 18.01 14.92
CA VAL A 213 4.38 17.08 13.86
C VAL A 213 4.12 17.68 12.48
N PRO A 214 5.10 17.67 11.57
CA PRO A 214 4.85 17.97 10.17
C PRO A 214 4.06 16.84 9.53
N TRP A 215 2.77 17.05 9.29
CA TRP A 215 1.97 16.12 8.50
C TRP A 215 2.11 16.46 7.01
N GLU A 216 2.67 15.55 6.22
CA GLU A 216 2.82 15.72 4.77
C GLU A 216 1.86 14.77 4.03
N LYS A 217 0.65 15.27 3.74
CA LYS A 217 -0.23 14.69 2.74
C LYS A 217 -0.76 15.83 1.88
N GLU A 218 -0.59 15.72 0.56
CA GLU A 218 -1.10 16.70 -0.42
C GLU A 218 -0.69 18.16 -0.13
N LYS A 219 0.57 18.39 0.26
CA LYS A 219 1.17 19.74 0.39
C LYS A 219 0.44 20.71 1.32
N LEU A 220 -0.26 20.22 2.33
CA LEU A 220 -0.63 21.02 3.49
C LEU A 220 0.22 20.56 4.67
N VAL A 221 1.21 21.38 5.06
CA VAL A 221 1.87 21.20 6.35
C VAL A 221 0.85 21.60 7.40
N LYS A 222 0.12 20.61 7.92
CA LYS A 222 -0.72 20.80 9.09
C LYS A 222 0.12 20.46 10.30
N HIS A 223 0.31 21.46 11.15
CA HIS A 223 0.83 21.25 12.49
C HIS A 223 -0.32 20.67 13.32
N VAL A 224 -0.20 19.40 13.68
CA VAL A 224 -1.09 18.80 14.67
C VAL A 224 -0.37 18.89 16.00
N SER A 225 -0.87 19.77 16.87
CA SER A 225 -0.34 19.91 18.22
C SER A 225 -0.95 18.84 19.11
N TYR A 226 -0.11 17.92 19.59
CA TYR A 226 -0.51 16.95 20.60
C TYR A 226 -0.18 17.52 21.96
N ARG A 227 -1.16 17.59 22.86
CA ARG A 227 -0.94 17.99 24.25
C ARG A 227 -0.77 16.74 25.10
N PHE A 228 0.31 16.68 25.87
CA PHE A 228 0.52 15.56 26.78
C PHE A 228 -0.60 15.48 27.83
N GLN A 229 -1.19 14.29 28.03
CA GLN A 229 -2.14 14.08 29.13
C GLN A 229 -1.35 13.75 30.40
N LYS A 230 -1.42 14.63 31.40
CA LYS A 230 -0.73 14.47 32.70
C LYS A 230 -1.11 13.19 33.49
N LYS A 231 -2.02 12.35 32.98
CA LYS A 231 -2.56 11.19 33.71
C LYS A 231 -1.75 9.91 33.57
N LEU A 232 -0.99 9.73 32.49
CA LEU A 232 -0.31 8.45 32.21
C LEU A 232 1.12 8.36 32.78
N VAL A 233 1.78 9.49 33.04
CA VAL A 233 3.20 9.56 33.46
C VAL A 233 3.34 9.95 34.95
N ALA A 234 2.24 10.23 35.64
CA ALA A 234 2.23 10.53 37.07
C ALA A 234 2.18 9.23 37.91
N CYS A 235 3.25 8.43 37.83
CA CYS A 235 3.58 7.33 38.76
C CYS A 235 5.11 7.22 38.86
#